data_AF-A0A0F9J662-F1
#
_entry.id   AF-A0A0F9J662-F1
#
_cell.length_a   1.000
_cell.length_b   1.000
_cell.length_c   1.000
_cell.angle_alpha   90.00
_cell.angle_beta   90.00
_cell.angle_gamma   90.00
#
_symmetry.space_group_name_H-M   'P 1'
#
loop_
_entity.id
_entity.type
_entity.pdbx_description
1 polymer ?
#
loop_
_entity_poly.entity_id
_entity_poly.type
_entity_poly.pdbx_seq_one_letter_code
_entity_poly.pdbx_strand_id
1 'polypeptide(L)'
;MELYPKRKTDEQYVEAVRKLVARSRWFGVYHACLVIVFVVAFQILWRSICSVDGLMSGVSKGVHIGIMLGAMAGVLMVLAAQNVIWGAQCFKGHRTERLMLKFHDELKKEKELPTAESKATSG
;
A
#
# COMPACT_ATOMS: atom_id res chain seq x y z
N MET A 1 3.52 -17.50 5.73
CA MET A 1 4.01 -16.43 6.64
C MET A 1 3.17 -16.48 7.90
N GLU A 2 3.72 -16.99 9.00
CA GLU A 2 3.11 -16.75 10.31
C GLU A 2 3.21 -15.25 10.59
N LEU A 3 2.11 -14.52 10.38
CA LEU A 3 2.06 -13.06 10.46
C LEU A 3 2.24 -12.51 11.88
N TYR A 4 2.20 -13.37 12.90
CA TYR A 4 2.40 -12.98 14.28
C TYR A 4 3.28 -14.01 15.00
N PRO A 5 4.52 -13.67 15.37
CA PRO A 5 5.25 -14.47 16.33
C PRO A 5 4.41 -14.58 17.60
N LYS A 6 4.43 -15.73 18.26
CA LYS A 6 3.72 -16.01 19.52
C LYS A 6 4.23 -15.03 20.60
N ARG A 7 3.63 -13.85 20.71
CA ARG A 7 4.06 -12.77 21.63
C ARG A 7 3.53 -13.02 23.03
N LYS A 8 4.38 -12.74 24.03
CA LYS A 8 4.08 -13.00 25.44
C LYS A 8 3.46 -11.80 26.17
N THR A 9 3.59 -10.56 25.66
CA THR A 9 3.09 -9.36 26.34
C THR A 9 2.46 -8.35 25.39
N ASP A 10 1.44 -7.63 25.87
CA ASP A 10 0.69 -6.62 25.09
C ASP A 10 1.59 -5.46 24.61
N GLU A 11 2.57 -5.05 25.41
CA GLU A 11 3.52 -3.99 25.02
C GLU A 11 4.37 -4.41 23.81
N GLN A 12 4.83 -5.67 23.75
CA GLN A 12 5.52 -6.20 22.58
C GLN A 12 4.60 -6.27 21.36
N TYR A 13 3.30 -6.50 21.56
CA TYR A 13 2.31 -6.48 20.49
C TYR A 13 2.19 -5.06 19.88
N VAL A 14 1.95 -4.07 20.74
CA VAL A 14 1.79 -2.66 20.40
C VAL A 14 3.02 -2.10 19.67
N GLU A 15 4.23 -2.38 20.15
CA GLU A 15 5.46 -1.89 19.49
C GLU A 15 5.60 -2.37 18.04
N ALA A 16 5.34 -3.65 17.77
CA ALA A 16 5.49 -4.09 16.39
C ALA A 16 4.32 -3.64 15.51
N VAL A 17 3.11 -3.39 16.05
CA VAL A 17 2.04 -2.72 15.30
C VAL A 17 2.48 -1.29 14.94
N ARG A 18 3.09 -0.54 15.87
CA ARG A 18 3.66 0.79 15.56
C ARG A 18 4.72 0.72 14.46
N LYS A 19 5.63 -0.26 14.52
CA LYS A 19 6.63 -0.49 13.46
C LYS A 19 5.98 -0.86 12.12
N LEU A 20 4.90 -1.64 12.13
CA LEU A 20 4.15 -2.03 10.94
C LEU A 20 3.47 -0.84 10.29
N VAL A 21 2.80 0.01 11.09
CA VAL A 21 2.16 1.25 10.63
C VAL A 21 3.20 2.22 10.06
N ALA A 22 4.35 2.37 10.72
CA ALA A 22 5.45 3.20 10.22
C ALA A 22 5.99 2.68 8.88
N ARG A 23 6.11 1.35 8.73
CA ARG A 23 6.57 0.69 7.50
C ARG A 23 5.52 0.73 6.38
N SER A 24 4.23 0.73 6.71
CA SER A 24 3.14 0.79 5.73
C SER A 24 3.18 2.04 4.84
N ARG A 25 3.66 3.17 5.36
CA ARG A 25 3.85 4.41 4.57
C ARG A 25 4.87 4.21 3.45
N TRP A 26 5.93 3.46 3.70
CA TRP A 26 6.94 3.12 2.69
C TRP A 26 6.40 2.17 1.62
N PHE A 27 5.49 1.26 1.99
CA PHE A 27 4.77 0.45 1.00
C PHE A 27 3.87 1.31 0.10
N GLY A 28 3.21 2.33 0.65
CA GLY A 28 2.47 3.31 -0.15
C GLY A 28 3.34 4.03 -1.18
N VAL A 29 4.52 4.52 -0.75
CA VAL A 29 5.51 5.15 -1.64
C VAL A 29 6.01 4.18 -2.70
N TYR A 30 6.33 2.95 -2.32
CA TYR A 30 6.75 1.89 -3.24
C TYR A 30 5.70 1.65 -4.35
N HIS A 31 4.43 1.49 -4.00
CA HIS A 31 3.35 1.31 -4.97
C HIS A 31 3.17 2.53 -5.87
N ALA A 32 3.31 3.75 -5.33
CA ALA A 32 3.26 4.98 -6.13
C ALA A 32 4.40 5.03 -7.16
N CYS A 33 5.64 4.70 -6.76
CA CYS A 33 6.77 4.59 -7.68
C CYS A 33 6.53 3.53 -8.76
N LEU A 34 5.93 2.40 -8.39
CA LEU A 34 5.65 1.28 -9.30
C LEU A 34 4.63 1.69 -10.38
N VAL A 35 3.60 2.47 -10.02
CA VAL A 35 2.66 3.06 -10.99
C VAL A 35 3.39 3.97 -11.98
N ILE A 36 4.31 4.82 -11.52
CA ILE A 36 5.10 5.69 -12.40
C ILE A 36 5.91 4.87 -13.39
N VAL A 37 6.59 3.82 -12.92
CA VAL A 37 7.36 2.91 -13.79
C VAL A 37 6.49 2.27 -14.85
N PHE A 38 5.29 1.79 -14.50
CA PHE A 38 4.35 1.22 -15.47
C PHE A 38 3.88 2.24 -16.51
N VAL A 39 3.57 3.47 -16.09
CA VAL A 39 3.15 4.54 -17.02
C VAL A 39 4.27 4.89 -17.99
N VAL A 40 5.51 5.02 -17.50
CA VAL A 40 6.67 5.30 -18.35
C VAL A 40 6.94 4.15 -19.33
N ALA A 41 6.92 2.90 -18.84
CA ALA A 41 7.10 1.72 -19.69
C ALA A 41 6.04 1.63 -20.78
N PHE A 42 4.77 1.90 -20.44
CA PHE A 42 3.67 1.95 -21.40
C PHE A 42 3.90 3.04 -22.47
N GLN A 43 4.33 4.23 -22.07
CA GLN A 43 4.60 5.32 -23.01
C GLN A 43 5.75 4.99 -23.98
N ILE A 44 6.83 4.37 -23.48
CA ILE A 44 7.96 3.93 -24.32
C ILE A 44 7.47 2.87 -25.32
N LEU A 45 6.74 1.87 -24.83
CA LEU A 45 6.18 0.81 -25.68
C LEU A 45 5.27 1.40 -26.76
N TRP A 46 4.35 2.29 -26.38
CA TRP A 46 3.43 2.96 -27.29
C TRP A 46 4.16 3.75 -28.38
N ARG A 47 5.15 4.57 -28.00
CA ARG A 47 5.98 5.30 -28.97
C ARG A 47 6.74 4.37 -29.90
N SER A 48 7.31 3.28 -29.36
CA SER A 48 8.00 2.28 -30.17
C SER A 48 7.08 1.69 -31.23
N ILE A 49 5.84 1.36 -30.88
CA ILE A 49 4.84 0.82 -31.82
C ILE A 49 4.47 1.87 -32.87
N CYS A 50 4.19 3.10 -32.47
CA CYS A 50 3.88 4.19 -33.40
C CYS A 50 5.04 4.51 -34.35
N SER A 51 6.29 4.23 -33.96
CA SER A 51 7.47 4.46 -34.79
C SER A 51 7.77 3.35 -35.79
N VAL A 52 7.10 2.19 -35.71
CA VAL A 52 7.30 1.11 -36.69
C VAL A 52 6.48 1.39 -37.94
N ASP A 53 7.07 2.09 -38.90
CA ASP A 53 6.53 2.21 -40.24
C ASP A 53 6.43 0.81 -40.90
N GLY A 54 5.23 0.45 -41.36
CA GLY A 54 4.99 -0.81 -42.05
C GLY A 54 4.44 -1.96 -41.20
N LEU A 55 4.27 -1.79 -39.88
CA LEU A 55 3.67 -2.81 -39.00
C LEU A 55 2.22 -3.18 -39.40
N MET A 56 1.55 -2.27 -40.12
CA MET A 56 0.18 -2.42 -40.63
C MET A 56 0.10 -2.92 -42.09
N SER A 57 1.21 -3.40 -42.67
CA SER A 57 1.21 -3.99 -44.02
C SER A 57 0.55 -5.39 -44.03
N GLY A 58 -0.77 -5.41 -43.87
CA GLY A 58 -1.61 -6.59 -43.87
C GLY A 58 -2.66 -6.54 -42.75
N VAL A 59 -3.94 -6.53 -43.11
CA VAL A 59 -5.10 -6.44 -42.19
C VAL A 59 -5.03 -7.50 -41.08
N SER A 60 -4.68 -8.75 -41.42
CA SER A 60 -4.56 -9.86 -40.46
C SER A 60 -3.47 -9.64 -39.40
N LYS A 61 -2.29 -9.13 -39.80
CA LYS A 61 -1.16 -8.88 -38.90
C LYS A 61 -1.44 -7.67 -38.00
N GLY A 62 -2.01 -6.61 -38.58
CA GLY A 62 -2.42 -5.42 -37.82
C GLY A 62 -3.46 -5.75 -36.73
N VAL A 63 -4.44 -6.60 -37.02
CA VAL A 63 -5.45 -7.03 -36.04
C VAL A 63 -4.84 -7.85 -34.91
N HIS A 64 -3.96 -8.82 -35.20
CA HIS A 64 -3.30 -9.60 -34.14
C HIS A 64 -2.44 -8.74 -33.21
N ILE A 65 -1.67 -7.81 -33.79
CA ILE A 65 -0.83 -6.88 -33.03
C ILE A 65 -1.70 -5.94 -32.20
N GLY A 66 -2.80 -5.42 -32.77
CA GLY A 66 -3.75 -4.58 -32.06
C GLY A 66 -4.41 -5.30 -30.88
N ILE A 67 -4.82 -6.56 -31.04
CA ILE A 67 -5.40 -7.37 -29.95
C ILE A 67 -4.36 -7.61 -28.85
N MET A 68 -3.13 -8.01 -29.21
CA MET A 68 -2.07 -8.22 -28.21
C MET A 68 -1.76 -6.93 -27.43
N LEU A 69 -1.67 -5.80 -28.12
CA LEU A 69 -1.43 -4.51 -27.48
C LEU A 69 -2.60 -4.06 -26.61
N GLY A 70 -3.83 -4.23 -27.07
CA GLY A 70 -5.03 -3.96 -26.29
C GLY A 70 -5.08 -4.80 -25.01
N ALA A 71 -4.75 -6.10 -25.11
CA ALA A 71 -4.69 -7.00 -23.96
C ALA A 71 -3.59 -6.59 -22.98
N MET A 72 -2.37 -6.30 -23.47
CA MET A 72 -1.27 -5.83 -22.62
C MET A 72 -1.61 -4.51 -21.92
N ALA A 73 -2.20 -3.55 -22.64
CA ALA A 73 -2.65 -2.28 -22.09
C ALA A 73 -3.73 -2.47 -21.02
N GLY A 74 -4.69 -3.35 -21.27
CA GLY A 74 -5.75 -3.71 -20.31
C GLY A 74 -5.17 -4.29 -19.02
N VAL A 75 -4.25 -5.26 -19.12
CA VAL A 75 -3.57 -5.85 -17.95
C VAL A 75 -2.78 -4.79 -17.18
N LEU A 76 -2.03 -3.94 -17.88
CA LEU A 76 -1.26 -2.86 -17.24
C LEU A 76 -2.17 -1.88 -16.49
N MET A 77 -3.32 -1.52 -17.06
CA MET A 77 -4.30 -0.65 -16.39
C MET A 77 -4.88 -1.30 -15.14
N VAL A 78 -5.26 -2.58 -15.19
CA VAL A 78 -5.77 -3.31 -14.02
C VAL A 78 -4.71 -3.37 -12.92
N LEU A 79 -3.46 -3.68 -13.27
CA LEU A 79 -2.35 -3.69 -12.30
C LEU A 79 -2.08 -2.30 -11.72
N ALA A 80 -2.13 -1.24 -12.53
CA ALA A 80 -1.99 0.13 -12.05
C ALA A 80 -3.12 0.49 -11.07
N ALA A 81 -4.38 0.18 -11.43
CA ALA A 81 -5.53 0.42 -10.56
C ALA A 81 -5.41 -0.35 -9.24
N GLN A 82 -5.01 -1.63 -9.28
CA GLN A 82 -4.80 -2.43 -8.08
C GLN A 82 -3.70 -1.85 -7.19
N ASN A 83 -2.58 -1.38 -7.77
CA ASN A 83 -1.52 -0.71 -7.02
C ASN A 83 -1.97 0.61 -6.39
N VAL A 84 -2.81 1.38 -7.08
CA VAL A 84 -3.41 2.60 -6.50
C VAL A 84 -4.32 2.25 -5.32
N ILE A 85 -5.16 1.23 -5.45
CA ILE A 85 -6.05 0.76 -4.37
C ILE A 85 -5.22 0.30 -3.16
N TRP A 86 -4.23 -0.55 -3.37
CA TRP A 86 -3.34 -1.03 -2.30
C TRP A 86 -2.51 0.10 -1.69
N GLY A 87 -1.94 0.98 -2.51
CA GLY A 87 -1.22 2.17 -2.03
C GLY A 87 -2.12 3.07 -1.18
N ALA A 88 -3.35 3.33 -1.62
CA ALA A 88 -4.33 4.11 -0.86
C ALA A 88 -4.71 3.45 0.47
N GLN A 89 -4.86 2.12 0.49
CA GLN A 89 -5.09 1.35 1.72
C GLN A 89 -3.89 1.44 2.67
N CYS A 90 -2.66 1.33 2.16
CA CYS A 90 -1.44 1.51 2.95
C CYS A 90 -1.32 2.93 3.54
N PHE A 91 -1.60 3.98 2.75
CA PHE A 91 -1.56 5.37 3.21
C PHE A 91 -2.61 5.68 4.29
N LYS A 92 -3.83 5.15 4.13
CA LYS A 92 -4.88 5.28 5.15
C LYS A 92 -4.60 4.43 6.39
N GLY A 93 -3.65 3.49 6.32
CA GLY A 93 -3.35 2.51 7.36
C GLY A 93 -4.57 1.61 7.63
N HIS A 94 -4.35 0.42 8.20
CA HIS A 94 -5.49 -0.34 8.68
C HIS A 94 -6.16 0.47 9.80
N ARG A 95 -7.37 0.99 9.54
CA ARG A 95 -8.16 1.80 10.48
C ARG A 95 -8.19 1.15 11.87
N THR A 96 -8.29 -0.18 11.88
CA THR A 96 -8.29 -1.03 13.07
C THR A 96 -7.01 -0.91 13.89
N GLU A 97 -5.83 -0.88 13.26
CA GLU A 97 -4.54 -0.74 13.96
C GLU A 97 -4.40 0.64 14.61
N ARG A 98 -4.81 1.71 13.91
CA ARG A 98 -4.80 3.06 14.51
C ARG A 98 -5.79 3.18 15.66
N LEU A 99 -6.96 2.56 15.54
CA LEU A 99 -7.98 2.59 16.58
C LEU A 99 -7.50 1.82 17.82
N MET A 100 -6.89 0.65 17.64
CA MET A 100 -6.30 -0.15 18.71
C MET A 100 -5.19 0.62 19.44
N LEU A 101 -4.28 1.27 18.70
CA LEU A 101 -3.24 2.11 19.32
C LEU A 101 -3.84 3.26 20.13
N LYS A 102 -4.88 3.92 19.59
CA LYS A 102 -5.58 5.01 20.27
C LYS A 102 -6.23 4.53 21.58
N PHE A 103 -6.96 3.42 21.55
CA PHE A 103 -7.57 2.85 22.76
C PHE A 103 -6.53 2.42 23.80
N HIS A 104 -5.42 1.80 23.36
CA HIS A 104 -4.33 1.43 24.25
C HIS A 104 -3.71 2.66 24.94
N ASP A 105 -3.46 3.73 24.19
CA ASP A 105 -2.89 4.97 24.73
C ASP A 105 -3.88 5.70 25.68
N GLU A 106 -5.19 5.66 25.40
CA GLU A 106 -6.24 6.22 26.28
C GLU A 106 -6.37 5.43 27.59
N LEU A 107 -6.42 4.09 27.53
CA LEU A 107 -6.48 3.23 28.71
C LEU A 107 -5.24 3.36 29.61
N LYS A 108 -4.07 3.56 29.00
CA LYS A 108 -2.83 3.79 29.75
C LYS A 108 -2.88 5.10 30.53
N LYS A 109 -3.38 6.18 29.91
CA LYS A 109 -3.60 7.47 30.60
C LYS A 109 -4.61 7.34 31.75
N GLU A 110 -5.72 6.65 31.54
CA GLU A 110 -6.73 6.42 32.59
C GLU A 110 -6.21 5.57 33.75
N LYS A 111 -5.26 4.65 33.55
CA LYS A 111 -4.61 3.92 34.65
C LYS A 111 -3.63 4.77 35.45
N GLU A 112 -2.96 5.72 34.80
CA GLU A 112 -1.96 6.58 35.44
C GLU A 112 -2.63 7.69 36.30
N LEU A 113 -3.78 8.21 35.88
CA LEU A 113 -4.59 9.22 36.58
C LEU A 113 -5.01 8.87 38.04
N PRO A 114 -5.59 7.69 38.35
CA PRO A 114 -6.02 7.35 39.72
C PRO A 114 -4.85 7.15 40.68
N THR A 115 -3.63 6.97 40.17
CA THR A 115 -2.42 6.83 40.99
C THR A 115 -1.84 8.19 41.40
N ALA A 116 -2.16 9.26 40.66
CA ALA A 116 -1.72 10.62 40.96
C ALA A 116 -2.62 11.32 42.00
N GLU A 117 -3.95 11.15 41.91
CA GLU A 117 -4.89 11.75 42.89
C GLU A 117 -4.82 11.09 44.27
N SER A 118 -4.55 9.78 44.35
CA SER A 118 -4.30 9.05 45.61
C SER A 118 -3.01 9.49 46.32
N LYS A 119 -1.97 9.91 45.57
CA LYS A 119 -0.72 10.42 46.14
C LYS A 119 -0.80 11.90 46.55
N ALA A 120 -1.68 12.67 45.92
CA ALA A 120 -1.89 14.09 46.24
C ALA A 120 -2.72 14.34 47.50
N THR A 121 -3.48 13.34 47.96
CA THR A 121 -4.37 13.43 49.14
C THR A 121 -3.80 12.76 50.40
N SER A 122 -2.61 12.15 50.31
CA SER A 122 -1.94 11.43 51.40
C SER A 122 -0.63 12.07 51.89
N GLY A 123 -0.33 13.31 51.47
CA GLY A 123 0.78 14.13 51.96
C GLY A 123 0.27 15.39 52.63
#